data_AF-A0AAE9M5Y8-F1
#
_entry.id   AF-A0AAE9M5Y8-F1
#
_cell.length_a   1.000
_cell.length_b   1.000
_cell.length_c   1.000
_cell.angle_alpha   90.00
_cell.angle_beta   90.00
_cell.angle_gamma   90.00
#
_symmetry.space_group_name_H-M   'P 1'
#
loop_
_entity.id
_entity.type
_entity.pdbx_description
1 polymer ?
#
loop_
_entity_poly.entity_id
_entity_poly.type
_entity_poly.pdbx_seq_one_letter_code
_entity_poly.pdbx_strand_id
1 'polypeptide(L)'
;MMTNATIILVLITANIATLATLLLVKFKIISQKKAFSYFTWVLFIFCISLYFKLFGDKVDIDRSDIWLICVMGYSIVFGPEDWGMYDQNN
;
A
#
# COMPACT_ATOMS: atom_id res chain seq x y z
N MET A 1 -9.02 17.54 14.36
CA MET A 1 -9.42 18.31 13.17
C MET A 1 -8.33 18.10 12.12
N MET A 2 -8.66 17.53 10.96
CA MET A 2 -7.69 17.32 9.88
C MET A 2 -7.30 18.69 9.30
N THR A 3 -6.01 19.00 9.20
CA THR A 3 -5.56 20.28 8.66
C THR A 3 -5.60 20.26 7.13
N ASN A 4 -5.79 21.40 6.47
CA ASN A 4 -5.76 21.50 5.00
C ASN A 4 -4.45 20.92 4.41
N ALA A 5 -3.34 21.07 5.12
CA ALA A 5 -2.05 20.47 4.76
C ALA A 5 -2.10 18.93 4.73
N THR A 6 -2.84 18.29 5.64
CA THR A 6 -3.02 16.83 5.67
C THR A 6 -3.81 16.35 4.45
N ILE A 7 -4.86 17.08 4.07
CA ILE A 7 -5.70 16.75 2.90
C ILE A 7 -4.87 16.86 1.61
N ILE A 8 -4.12 17.95 1.45
CA ILE A 8 -3.24 18.15 0.28
C ILE A 8 -2.20 17.02 0.20
N LEU A 9 -1.63 16.62 1.33
CA LEU A 9 -0.64 15.55 1.38
C LEU A 9 -1.24 14.19 0.94
N VAL A 10 -2.46 13.86 1.38
CA VAL A 10 -3.16 12.63 0.95
C VAL A 10 -3.40 12.63 -0.56
N LEU A 11 -3.85 13.77 -1.11
CA LEU A 11 -4.12 13.90 -2.55
C LEU A 11 -2.82 13.78 -3.38
N ILE A 12 -1.74 14.43 -2.96
CA ILE A 12 -0.44 14.34 -3.65
C ILE A 12 0.05 12.88 -3.66
N THR A 13 -0.05 12.17 -2.54
CA THR A 13 0.43 10.80 -2.50
C THR A 13 -0.40 9.85 -3.34
N ALA A 14 -1.73 10.01 -3.40
CA ALA A 14 -2.56 9.22 -4.30
C ALA A 14 -2.11 9.38 -5.77
N ASN A 15 -1.73 10.60 -6.17
CA ASN A 15 -1.19 10.87 -7.50
C ASN A 15 0.21 10.27 -7.69
N ILE A 16 1.10 10.35 -6.70
CA ILE A 16 2.43 9.73 -6.75
C ILE A 16 2.32 8.21 -6.85
N ALA A 17 1.44 7.58 -6.06
CA ALA A 17 1.20 6.14 -6.06
C ALA A 17 0.64 5.68 -7.42
N THR A 18 -0.30 6.45 -7.98
CA THR A 18 -0.82 6.21 -9.34
C THR A 18 0.31 6.27 -10.36
N LEU A 19 1.11 7.34 -10.33
CA LEU A 19 2.21 7.53 -11.28
C LEU A 19 3.26 6.42 -11.18
N ALA A 20 3.67 6.06 -9.95
CA ALA A 20 4.62 4.98 -9.71
C ALA A 20 4.08 3.64 -10.26
N THR A 21 2.82 3.31 -10.00
CA THR A 21 2.19 2.09 -10.51
C THR A 21 2.15 2.08 -12.03
N LEU A 22 1.76 3.19 -12.65
CA LEU A 22 1.73 3.32 -14.11
C LEU A 22 3.12 3.15 -14.74
N LEU A 23 4.17 3.69 -14.11
CA LEU A 23 5.55 3.50 -14.57
C LEU A 23 5.97 2.03 -14.46
N LEU A 24 5.67 1.35 -13.36
CA LEU A 24 5.98 -0.08 -13.18
C LEU A 24 5.29 -0.96 -14.24
N VAL A 25 4.04 -0.64 -14.59
CA VAL A 25 3.31 -1.30 -15.68
C VAL A 25 3.94 -0.98 -17.04
N LYS A 26 4.26 0.29 -17.31
CA LYS A 26 4.85 0.76 -18.58
C LYS A 26 6.20 0.08 -18.85
N PHE A 27 7.03 -0.07 -17.82
CA PHE A 27 8.33 -0.75 -17.90
C PHE A 27 8.22 -2.28 -17.81
N LYS A 28 7.00 -2.83 -17.78
CA LYS A 28 6.73 -4.28 -17.68
C LYS A 28 7.37 -4.94 -16.45
N ILE A 29 7.62 -4.16 -15.39
CA ILE A 29 8.11 -4.67 -14.11
C ILE A 29 6.99 -5.44 -13.41
N ILE A 30 5.74 -4.97 -13.54
CA ILE A 30 4.54 -5.65 -13.03
C ILE A 30 3.51 -5.85 -14.15
N SER A 31 2.70 -6.89 -14.03
CA SER A 31 1.58 -7.15 -14.93
C SER A 31 0.45 -6.14 -14.72
N GLN A 32 -0.27 -5.78 -15.79
CA GLN A 32 -1.48 -4.94 -15.70
C GLN A 32 -2.52 -5.53 -14.74
N LYS A 33 -2.63 -6.86 -14.67
CA LYS A 33 -3.55 -7.57 -13.76
C LYS A 33 -3.24 -7.28 -12.28
N LYS A 34 -1.97 -6.98 -11.97
CA LYS A 34 -1.48 -6.71 -10.60
C LYS A 34 -1.34 -5.21 -10.32
N ALA A 35 -1.60 -4.35 -11.30
CA ALA A 35 -1.43 -2.90 -11.15
C ALA A 35 -2.29 -2.33 -10.02
N PHE A 36 -3.56 -2.72 -9.95
CA PHE A 36 -4.46 -2.26 -8.88
C PHE A 36 -3.99 -2.72 -7.51
N SER A 37 -3.56 -3.98 -7.38
CA SER A 37 -2.98 -4.52 -6.15
C SER A 37 -1.78 -3.72 -5.69
N TYR A 38 -0.80 -3.47 -6.57
CA TYR A 38 0.38 -2.65 -6.26
C TYR A 38 0.02 -1.21 -5.87
N PHE A 39 -0.88 -0.56 -6.60
CA PHE A 39 -1.36 0.78 -6.30
C PHE A 39 -1.96 0.87 -4.90
N THR A 40 -2.83 -0.09 -4.57
CA THR A 40 -3.51 -0.16 -3.27
C THR A 40 -2.50 -0.39 -2.15
N TRP A 41 -1.47 -1.20 -2.39
CA TRP A 41 -0.41 -1.45 -1.42
C TRP A 41 0.44 -0.21 -1.13
N VAL A 42 0.86 0.52 -2.16
CA VAL A 42 1.65 1.75 -2.00
C VAL A 42 0.84 2.82 -1.25
N LEU A 43 -0.44 2.97 -1.59
CA LEU A 43 -1.36 3.86 -0.87
C LEU A 43 -1.50 3.44 0.60
N PHE A 44 -1.62 2.15 0.85
CA PHE A 44 -1.81 1.60 2.17
C PHE A 44 -0.60 1.86 3.11
N ILE A 45 0.62 1.58 2.65
CA ILE A 45 1.85 1.92 3.41
C ILE A 45 1.88 3.41 3.75
N PHE A 46 1.53 4.25 2.78
CA PHE A 46 1.54 5.69 2.98
C PHE A 46 0.53 6.13 4.03
N CYS A 47 -0.70 5.62 3.97
CA CYS A 47 -1.74 5.90 4.96
C CYS A 47 -1.31 5.49 6.38
N ILE A 48 -0.65 4.35 6.53
CA ILE A 48 -0.07 3.92 7.83
C ILE A 48 1.03 4.88 8.29
N SER A 49 1.95 5.22 7.39
CA SER A 49 3.06 6.12 7.72
C SER A 49 2.55 7.49 8.15
N LEU A 50 1.51 8.00 7.48
CA LEU A 50 0.83 9.23 7.84
C LEU A 50 0.09 9.10 9.18
N TYR A 51 -0.59 7.98 9.42
CA TYR A 51 -1.25 7.69 10.69
C TYR A 51 -0.26 7.76 11.86
N PHE A 52 0.88 7.08 11.76
CA PHE A 52 1.92 7.13 12.80
C PHE A 52 2.50 8.54 12.96
N LYS A 53 2.71 9.28 11.87
CA LYS A 53 3.21 10.66 11.97
C LYS A 53 2.23 11.60 12.67
N LEU A 54 0.93 11.41 12.47
CA LEU A 54 -0.11 12.29 13.03
C LEU A 54 -0.50 11.91 14.46
N PHE A 55 -0.41 10.63 14.81
CA PHE A 55 -0.94 10.10 16.05
C PHE A 55 0.09 9.37 16.92
N GLY A 56 1.29 9.08 16.41
CA GLY A 56 2.32 8.24 17.06
C GLY A 56 2.74 8.67 18.47
N ASP A 57 2.64 9.97 18.78
CA ASP A 57 2.95 10.53 20.10
C ASP A 57 1.78 10.40 21.10
N LYS A 58 0.61 9.94 20.66
CA LYS A 58 -0.52 9.66 21.55
C LYS A 58 -0.34 8.27 22.17
N VAL A 59 -0.37 8.25 23.50
CA VAL A 59 0.14 7.17 24.37
C VAL A 59 -0.57 5.81 24.20
N ASP A 60 -1.74 5.74 23.57
CA ASP A 60 -2.52 4.50 23.42
C ASP A 60 -2.84 4.17 21.95
N ILE A 61 -1.83 3.99 21.11
CA ILE A 61 -2.03 3.37 19.79
C ILE A 61 -1.83 1.87 19.94
N ASP A 62 -2.90 1.11 19.76
CA ASP A 62 -2.82 -0.34 19.63
C ASP A 62 -2.16 -0.69 18.29
N ARG A 63 -0.84 -0.91 18.34
CA ARG A 63 -0.01 -1.18 17.15
C ARG A 63 -0.32 -2.54 16.51
N SER A 64 -1.10 -3.38 17.20
CA SER A 64 -1.51 -4.69 16.72
C SER A 64 -2.47 -4.59 15.53
N ASP A 65 -3.41 -3.63 15.55
CA ASP A 65 -4.35 -3.39 14.44
C ASP A 65 -3.60 -3.00 13.17
N ILE A 66 -2.58 -2.16 13.29
CA ILE A 66 -1.78 -1.70 12.14
C ILE A 66 -1.00 -2.86 11.53
N TRP A 67 -0.41 -3.72 12.36
CA TRP A 67 0.27 -4.92 11.91
C TRP A 67 -0.69 -5.89 11.22
N LEU A 68 -1.87 -6.11 11.79
CA LEU A 68 -2.90 -6.99 11.21
C LEU A 68 -3.35 -6.49 9.84
N ILE A 69 -3.57 -5.17 9.68
CA ILE A 69 -3.96 -4.61 8.39
C ILE A 69 -2.81 -4.68 7.37
N CYS A 70 -1.54 -4.56 7.80
CA CYS A 70 -0.38 -4.84 6.93
C CYS A 70 -0.36 -6.27 6.41
N VAL A 71 -0.58 -7.26 7.28
CA VAL A 71 -0.61 -8.68 6.89
C VAL A 71 -1.78 -8.98 5.96
N MET A 72 -2.97 -8.42 6.24
CA MET A 72 -4.14 -8.55 5.36
C MET A 72 -3.90 -7.90 3.99
N GLY A 73 -3.39 -6.66 3.96
CA GLY A 73 -3.10 -5.95 2.72
C GLY A 73 -2.06 -6.69 1.88
N TYR A 74 -1.03 -7.24 2.52
CA TYR A 74 0.00 -8.07 1.88
C TYR A 74 -0.60 -9.33 1.25
N SER A 75 -1.48 -10.02 1.97
CA SER A 75 -2.14 -11.24 1.49
C SER A 75 -3.14 -10.98 0.35
N ILE A 76 -3.70 -9.76 0.26
CA ILE A 76 -4.58 -9.34 -0.86
C ILE A 76 -3.77 -9.05 -2.13
N VAL A 77 -2.55 -8.52 -1.97
CA VAL A 77 -1.72 -8.09 -3.10
C VAL A 77 -0.89 -9.19 -3.69
N PHE A 78 -0.42 -10.12 -2.85
CA PHE A 78 0.36 -11.27 -3.24
C PHE A 78 -0.47 -12.53 -3.08
N GLY A 79 -1.12 -12.96 -4.16
CA GLY A 79 -1.82 -14.24 -4.23
C GLY A 79 -0.82 -15.40 -4.34
N PRO A 80 -1.19 -16.66 -4.08
CA PRO A 80 -0.26 -17.80 -4.05
C PRO A 80 0.60 -17.97 -5.32
N GLU A 81 0.13 -17.47 -6.47
CA GLU A 81 0.85 -17.37 -7.73
C GLU A 81 2.08 -16.42 -7.71
N ASP A 82 2.13 -15.45 -6.80
CA ASP A 82 3.28 -14.56 -6.58
C ASP A 82 4.39 -15.22 -5.76
N TRP A 83 4.07 -16.33 -5.09
CA TRP A 83 4.95 -17.03 -4.16
C TRP A 83 5.66 -18.23 -4.78
N GLY A 84 5.49 -18.44 -6.10
CA GLY A 84 6.02 -19.61 -6.79
C GLY A 84 5.40 -20.93 -6.33
N MET A 85 4.28 -20.90 -5.58
CA MET A 85 3.64 -22.11 -5.06
C MET A 85 2.98 -22.96 -6.16
N TYR A 86 2.74 -22.39 -7.34
CA TYR A 86 2.15 -23.08 -8.50
C TYR A 86 3.15 -23.38 -9.63
N ASP A 87 4.42 -23.00 -9.51
CA ASP A 87 5.45 -23.27 -10.52
C ASP A 87 5.95 -24.74 -10.49
N GLN A 88 5.33 -25.61 -9.68
CA GLN A 88 5.73 -27.01 -9.57
C GLN A 88 5.03 -27.98 -10.54
N ASN A 89 4.14 -27.53 -11.43
CA ASN A 89 3.53 -28.44 -12.42
C ASN A 89 3.39 -27.78 -13.81
N ASN A 90 4.38 -28.10 -14.67
CA ASN A 90 4.53 -27.86 -16.13
C ASN A 90 5.09 -26.53 -16.61
#